data_AF-A0A7C2S388-F1
#
_entry.id   AF-A0A7C2S388-F1
#
_cell.length_a   1.000
_cell.length_b   1.000
_cell.length_c   1.000
_cell.angle_alpha   90.00
_cell.angle_beta   90.00
_cell.angle_gamma   90.00
#
_symmetry.space_group_name_H-M   'P 1'
#
loop_
_entity.id
_entity.type
_entity.pdbx_description
1 polymer ?
#
loop_
_entity_poly.entity_id
_entity_poly.type
_entity_poly.pdbx_seq_one_letter_code
_entity_poly.pdbx_strand_id
1 'polypeptide(L)'
;MAIVSTVKKNYYQDSMKLMQISQKLGAIPGVIKASAIMATEANLKMLRDAGLIKETPDSANANDMIVAIEADSENSAKEAMEKLDSLLAPAMAGIAAKREYKNFDSALSALPQANLAIVSLPGQYAKLEVTKAIERGLHTFLFSDNLTVEEEIELKERARER
;
A
#
# COMPACT_ATOMS: atom_id res chain seq x y z
N MET A 1 21.60 -16.52 18.28
CA MET A 1 20.28 -15.86 18.11
C MET A 1 20.47 -14.36 18.21
N ALA A 2 19.92 -13.62 17.26
CA ALA A 2 19.98 -12.17 17.18
C ALA A 2 18.57 -11.60 16.93
N ILE A 3 18.24 -10.50 17.61
CA ILE A 3 16.96 -9.79 17.44
C ILE A 3 17.28 -8.36 17.05
N VAL A 4 16.77 -7.93 15.90
CA VAL A 4 16.96 -6.59 15.35
C VAL A 4 15.62 -5.96 15.02
N SER A 5 15.50 -4.66 15.24
CA SER A 5 14.30 -3.90 14.91
C SER A 5 14.65 -2.54 14.37
N THR A 6 13.85 -2.05 13.41
CA THR A 6 13.99 -0.71 12.85
C THR A 6 12.63 -0.05 12.70
N VAL A 7 12.60 1.27 12.89
CA VAL A 7 11.43 2.11 12.70
C VAL A 7 11.67 3.00 11.48
N LYS A 8 10.72 2.99 10.55
CA LYS A 8 10.68 3.90 9.40
C LYS A 8 9.61 4.97 9.69
N LYS A 9 10.09 6.19 9.90
CA LYS A 9 9.24 7.34 10.27
C LYS A 9 8.36 7.79 9.12
N ASN A 10 7.09 8.12 9.42
CA ASN A 10 6.08 8.57 8.45
C ASN A 10 5.99 7.68 7.21
N TYR A 11 6.25 6.38 7.38
CA TYR A 11 6.31 5.41 6.30
C TYR A 11 5.06 4.52 6.35
N TYR A 12 3.90 5.15 6.13
CA TYR A 12 2.64 4.44 6.11
C TYR A 12 2.59 3.45 4.94
N GLN A 13 2.15 2.22 5.22
CA GLN A 13 1.97 1.17 4.23
C GLN A 13 0.63 0.47 4.47
N ASP A 14 0.02 -0.01 3.39
CA ASP A 14 -1.17 -0.86 3.52
C ASP A 14 -0.83 -2.23 4.15
N SER A 15 -1.85 -2.88 4.70
CA SER A 15 -1.69 -4.16 5.41
C SER A 15 -1.19 -5.29 4.50
N MET A 16 -1.53 -5.27 3.21
CA MET A 16 -1.12 -6.28 2.25
C MET A 16 0.39 -6.19 1.98
N LYS A 17 0.91 -4.97 1.81
CA LYS A 17 2.33 -4.71 1.60
C LYS A 17 3.15 -5.12 2.81
N LEU A 18 2.68 -4.77 4.01
CA LEU A 18 3.29 -5.18 5.29
C LEU A 18 3.33 -6.69 5.45
N MET A 19 2.25 -7.39 5.10
CA MET A 19 2.19 -8.86 5.12
C MET A 19 3.19 -9.46 4.12
N GLN A 20 3.29 -8.92 2.90
CA GLN A 20 4.27 -9.38 1.91
C GLN A 20 5.72 -9.17 2.36
N ILE A 21 6.01 -8.04 3.01
CA ILE A 21 7.35 -7.77 3.57
C ILE A 21 7.67 -8.81 4.64
N SER A 22 6.75 -9.03 5.58
CA SER A 22 6.91 -10.01 6.66
C SER A 22 7.20 -11.42 6.12
N GLN A 23 6.43 -11.87 5.12
CA GLN A 23 6.62 -13.18 4.48
C GLN A 23 7.97 -13.28 3.78
N LYS A 24 8.36 -12.26 3.01
CA LYS A 24 9.64 -12.27 2.27
C LYS A 24 10.85 -12.27 3.21
N LEU A 25 10.77 -11.56 4.33
CA LEU A 25 11.83 -11.57 5.35
C LEU A 25 11.87 -12.91 6.09
N GLY A 26 10.71 -13.48 6.44
CA GLY A 26 10.63 -14.79 7.09
C GLY A 26 11.10 -15.96 6.21
N ALA A 27 11.15 -15.77 4.89
CA ALA A 27 11.65 -16.78 3.95
C ALA A 27 13.19 -16.79 3.81
N ILE A 28 13.91 -15.86 4.43
CA ILE A 28 15.37 -15.78 4.37
C ILE A 28 15.97 -16.88 5.26
N PRO A 29 16.93 -17.68 4.76
CA PRO A 29 17.60 -18.69 5.56
C PRO A 29 18.20 -18.11 6.86
N GLY A 30 17.88 -18.75 7.98
CA GLY A 30 18.32 -18.33 9.32
C GLY A 30 17.42 -17.29 9.99
N VAL A 31 16.39 -16.78 9.31
CA VAL A 31 15.33 -15.99 9.96
C VAL A 31 14.31 -16.94 10.62
N ILE A 32 14.08 -16.74 11.91
CA ILE A 32 13.16 -17.53 12.74
C ILE A 32 11.77 -16.87 12.73
N LYS A 33 11.73 -15.53 12.89
CA LYS A 33 10.50 -14.72 12.82
C LYS A 33 10.78 -13.37 12.20
N ALA A 34 9.85 -12.86 11.40
CA ALA A 34 9.88 -11.51 10.89
C ALA A 34 8.46 -10.90 10.90
N SER A 35 8.36 -9.65 11.32
CA SER A 35 7.10 -8.92 11.38
C SER A 35 7.31 -7.46 10.98
N ALA A 36 6.62 -7.03 9.92
CA ALA A 36 6.49 -5.65 9.50
C ALA A 36 5.05 -5.20 9.77
N ILE A 37 4.86 -4.20 10.63
CA ILE A 37 3.54 -3.69 11.03
C ILE A 37 3.59 -2.17 11.24
N MET A 38 2.42 -1.52 11.25
CA MET A 38 2.30 -0.12 11.69
C MET A 38 2.57 -0.03 13.19
N ALA A 39 3.29 1.00 13.62
CA ALA A 39 3.72 1.22 15.00
C ALA A 39 2.60 1.84 15.88
N THR A 40 1.40 1.25 15.83
CA THR A 40 0.32 1.58 16.78
C THR A 40 0.66 1.01 18.16
N GLU A 41 0.09 1.58 19.22
CA GLU A 41 0.34 1.10 20.59
C GLU A 41 0.02 -0.38 20.77
N ALA A 42 -1.09 -0.85 20.20
CA ALA A 42 -1.50 -2.26 20.26
C ALA A 42 -0.46 -3.18 19.57
N ASN A 43 0.04 -2.76 18.41
CA ASN A 43 1.02 -3.51 17.63
C ASN A 43 2.40 -3.54 18.31
N LEU A 44 2.84 -2.42 18.88
CA LEU A 44 4.09 -2.34 19.64
C LEU A 44 4.04 -3.22 20.89
N LYS A 45 2.90 -3.25 21.59
CA LYS A 45 2.67 -4.18 22.70
C LYS A 45 2.77 -5.64 22.24
N MET A 46 2.10 -5.98 21.13
CA MET A 46 2.15 -7.33 20.56
C MET A 46 3.58 -7.78 20.23
N LEU A 47 4.40 -6.90 19.63
CA LEU A 47 5.80 -7.22 19.33
C LEU A 47 6.64 -7.45 20.59
N ARG A 48 6.38 -6.69 21.65
CA ARG A 48 7.06 -6.84 22.94
C ARG A 48 6.68 -8.15 23.61
N ASP A 49 5.39 -8.47 23.65
CA ASP A 49 4.87 -9.71 24.23
C ASP A 49 5.40 -10.95 23.48
N ALA A 50 5.63 -10.80 22.16
CA ALA A 50 6.27 -11.83 21.32
C ALA A 50 7.80 -11.91 21.46
N GLY A 51 8.42 -11.02 22.23
CA GLY A 51 9.87 -10.94 22.43
C GLY A 51 10.65 -10.40 21.23
N LEU A 52 9.99 -9.81 20.24
CA LEU A 52 10.59 -9.34 18.98
C LEU A 52 11.19 -7.94 19.06
N ILE A 53 10.83 -7.17 20.10
CA ILE A 53 11.46 -5.88 20.41
C ILE A 53 11.78 -5.82 21.91
N LYS A 54 12.95 -5.26 22.25
CA LYS A 54 13.38 -5.09 23.65
C LYS A 54 12.79 -3.83 24.27
N GLU A 55 12.75 -2.76 23.49
CA GLU A 55 12.22 -1.46 23.90
C GLU A 55 11.24 -0.95 22.86
N THR A 56 10.24 -0.22 23.33
CA THR A 56 9.32 0.46 22.44
C THR A 56 9.91 1.83 22.14
N PRO A 57 10.08 2.19 20.86
CA PRO A 57 10.59 3.50 20.52
C PRO A 57 9.59 4.58 20.98
N ASP A 58 9.99 5.41 21.96
CA ASP A 58 9.13 6.42 22.60
C ASP A 58 8.51 7.44 21.62
N SER A 59 9.14 7.62 20.45
CA SER A 59 8.66 8.54 19.42
C SER A 59 7.79 7.89 18.35
N ALA A 60 7.59 6.56 18.40
CA ALA A 60 6.87 5.84 17.37
C ALA A 60 5.36 6.12 17.46
N ASN A 61 4.74 6.40 16.32
CA ASN A 61 3.31 6.65 16.24
C ASN A 61 2.65 5.78 15.14
N ALA A 62 1.32 5.86 15.04
CA ALA A 62 0.54 5.04 14.09
C ALA A 62 0.88 5.24 12.60
N ASN A 63 1.56 6.34 12.23
CA ASN A 63 2.04 6.59 10.86
C ASN A 63 3.45 6.04 10.58
N ASP A 64 4.12 5.52 11.61
CA ASP A 64 5.43 4.89 11.48
C ASP A 64 5.25 3.39 11.21
N MET A 65 6.15 2.82 10.42
CA MET A 65 6.24 1.36 10.25
C MET A 65 7.39 0.83 11.10
N ILE A 66 7.17 -0.28 11.78
CA ILE A 66 8.21 -1.02 12.51
C ILE A 66 8.41 -2.39 11.88
N VAL A 67 9.67 -2.78 11.72
CA VAL A 67 10.06 -4.11 11.28
C VAL A 67 10.94 -4.74 12.34
N ALA A 68 10.56 -5.93 12.81
CA ALA A 68 11.29 -6.70 13.80
C ALA A 68 11.62 -8.09 13.25
N ILE A 69 12.87 -8.53 13.46
CA ILE A 69 13.44 -9.76 12.90
C ILE A 69 14.19 -10.51 13.99
N GLU A 70 13.84 -11.77 14.19
CA GLU A 70 14.56 -12.74 15.02
C GLU A 70 15.27 -13.73 14.09
N ALA A 71 16.58 -13.91 14.26
CA ALA A 71 17.41 -14.79 13.44
C ALA A 71 18.32 -15.68 14.31
N ASP A 72 18.81 -16.77 13.75
CA ASP A 72 19.73 -17.71 14.42
C ASP A 72 21.12 -17.09 14.66
N SER A 73 21.53 -16.15 13.81
CA SER A 73 22.84 -15.50 13.78
C SER A 73 22.76 -14.02 13.44
N GLU A 74 23.79 -13.25 13.80
CA GLU A 74 23.89 -11.83 13.44
C GLU A 74 24.03 -11.62 11.93
N ASN A 75 24.67 -12.56 11.22
CA ASN A 75 24.80 -12.52 9.76
C ASN A 75 23.44 -12.63 9.07
N SER A 76 22.60 -13.60 9.47
CA SER A 76 21.24 -13.74 8.93
C SER A 76 20.36 -12.53 9.27
N ALA A 77 20.50 -11.96 10.46
CA ALA A 77 19.81 -10.72 10.82
C ALA A 77 20.24 -9.55 9.90
N LYS A 78 21.54 -9.43 9.61
CA LYS A 78 22.08 -8.40 8.72
C LYS A 78 21.59 -8.58 7.27
N GLU A 79 21.63 -9.81 6.75
CA GLU A 79 21.11 -10.11 5.41
C GLU A 79 19.62 -9.76 5.29
N ALA A 80 18.84 -10.07 6.33
CA ALA A 80 17.42 -9.71 6.37
C ALA A 80 17.19 -8.19 6.40
N MET A 81 18.04 -7.44 7.09
CA MET A 81 17.99 -5.97 7.09
C MET A 81 18.36 -5.37 5.72
N GLU A 82 19.39 -5.90 5.05
CA GLU A 82 19.75 -5.50 3.68
C GLU A 82 18.63 -5.82 2.69
N LYS A 83 17.97 -6.97 2.86
CA LYS A 83 16.79 -7.34 2.07
C LYS A 83 15.62 -6.42 2.34
N LEU A 84 15.38 -6.02 3.59
CA LEU A 84 14.35 -5.06 3.95
C LEU A 84 14.55 -3.75 3.19
N ASP A 85 15.75 -3.17 3.22
CA ASP A 85 16.00 -1.92 2.51
C ASP A 85 15.76 -2.06 0.99
N SER A 86 16.06 -3.23 0.41
CA SER A 86 15.73 -3.53 -1.00
C SER A 86 14.22 -3.68 -1.25
N LEU A 87 13.45 -4.18 -0.29
CA LEU A 87 11.99 -4.33 -0.39
C LEU A 87 11.25 -3.00 -0.21
N LEU A 88 11.85 -2.08 0.53
CA LEU A 88 11.36 -0.71 0.77
C LEU A 88 11.82 0.27 -0.30
N ALA A 89 12.89 -0.05 -1.02
CA ALA A 89 13.31 0.73 -2.18
C ALA A 89 12.13 0.84 -3.15
N PRO A 90 11.91 2.03 -3.74
CA PRO A 90 10.93 2.17 -4.81
C PRO A 90 11.27 1.12 -5.85
N ALA A 91 10.28 0.32 -6.26
CA ALA A 91 10.49 -0.57 -7.39
C ALA A 91 10.98 0.31 -8.55
N MET A 92 12.18 0.04 -9.07
CA MET A 92 12.55 0.45 -10.42
C MET A 92 11.66 -0.34 -11.40
N ALA A 93 10.35 -0.15 -11.30
CA ALA A 93 9.45 -0.46 -12.39
C ALA A 93 9.93 0.41 -13.54
N GLY A 94 10.37 -0.24 -14.62
CA GLY A 94 10.85 0.42 -15.82
C GLY A 94 9.95 1.61 -16.12
N ILE A 95 10.55 2.80 -16.09
CA ILE A 95 9.89 4.07 -16.35
C ILE A 95 9.56 4.07 -17.84
N ALA A 96 8.50 3.37 -18.24
CA ALA A 96 7.57 4.00 -19.16
C ALA A 96 7.08 5.21 -18.35
N ALA A 97 7.62 6.40 -18.65
CA ALA A 97 7.36 7.62 -17.90
C ALA A 97 5.87 7.70 -17.57
N LYS A 98 5.53 7.42 -16.31
CA LYS A 98 4.18 7.52 -15.80
C LYS A 98 3.85 9.00 -15.86
N ARG A 99 3.26 9.43 -16.97
CA ARG A 99 2.83 10.82 -17.13
C ARG A 99 1.67 10.99 -16.18
N GLU A 100 1.93 11.70 -15.10
CA GLU A 100 0.89 12.10 -14.16
C GLU A 100 0.22 13.37 -14.65
N TYR A 101 -1.10 13.37 -14.62
CA TYR A 101 -1.93 14.49 -15.03
C TYR A 101 -2.66 15.03 -13.82
N LYS A 102 -2.73 16.36 -13.70
CA LYS A 102 -3.37 17.03 -12.56
C LYS A 102 -4.90 16.95 -12.59
N ASN A 103 -5.49 16.63 -13.73
CA ASN A 103 -6.93 16.47 -13.89
C ASN A 103 -7.26 15.49 -15.02
N PHE A 104 -8.51 15.00 -14.99
CA PHE A 104 -9.04 14.01 -15.91
C PHE A 104 -9.00 14.47 -17.38
N ASP A 105 -9.44 15.71 -17.67
CA ASP A 105 -9.47 16.22 -19.05
C ASP A 105 -8.05 16.32 -19.67
N SER A 106 -7.04 16.63 -18.86
CA SER A 106 -5.63 16.64 -19.30
C SER A 106 -5.16 15.23 -19.67
N ALA A 107 -5.55 14.22 -18.88
CA ALA A 107 -5.20 12.83 -19.13
C ALA A 107 -5.87 12.33 -20.42
N LEU A 108 -7.16 12.61 -20.60
CA LEU A 108 -7.91 12.21 -21.79
C LEU A 108 -7.40 12.91 -23.06
N SER A 109 -7.03 14.20 -22.96
CA SER A 109 -6.42 14.93 -24.07
C SER A 109 -5.08 14.34 -24.50
N ALA A 110 -4.33 13.78 -23.56
CA ALA A 110 -3.05 13.14 -23.85
C ALA A 110 -3.18 11.68 -24.32
N LEU A 111 -4.34 11.05 -24.11
CA LEU A 111 -4.68 9.72 -24.61
C LEU A 111 -6.09 9.72 -25.23
N PRO A 112 -6.29 10.36 -26.41
CA PRO A 112 -7.61 10.52 -27.01
C PRO A 112 -8.30 9.20 -27.38
N GLN A 113 -7.54 8.13 -27.56
CA GLN A 113 -8.02 6.79 -27.89
C GLN A 113 -8.38 5.94 -26.67
N ALA A 114 -8.31 6.50 -25.45
CA ALA A 114 -8.72 5.79 -24.25
C ALA A 114 -10.18 5.34 -24.38
N ASN A 115 -10.47 4.12 -23.95
CA ASN A 115 -11.82 3.55 -23.95
C ASN A 115 -12.23 2.99 -22.57
N LEU A 116 -11.35 3.06 -21.57
CA LEU A 116 -11.57 2.55 -20.22
C LEU A 116 -10.99 3.54 -19.19
N ALA A 117 -11.76 3.81 -18.15
CA ALA A 117 -11.34 4.53 -16.95
C ALA A 117 -11.43 3.61 -15.73
N ILE A 118 -10.31 3.46 -15.00
CA ILE A 118 -10.27 2.72 -13.74
C ILE A 118 -10.26 3.74 -12.59
N VAL A 119 -11.26 3.68 -11.71
CA VAL A 119 -11.48 4.68 -10.65
C VAL A 119 -11.32 4.05 -9.27
N SER A 120 -10.35 4.56 -8.51
CA SER A 120 -10.01 4.11 -7.15
C SER A 120 -9.85 5.32 -6.21
N LEU A 121 -10.88 6.16 -6.14
CA LEU A 121 -10.95 7.34 -5.27
C LEU A 121 -11.81 7.02 -4.04
N PRO A 122 -11.75 7.81 -2.96
CA PRO A 122 -12.74 7.70 -1.89
C PRO A 122 -14.17 7.86 -2.45
N GLY A 123 -15.14 7.07 -1.97
CA GLY A 123 -16.51 6.98 -2.52
C GLY A 123 -17.18 8.34 -2.78
N GLN A 124 -17.03 9.29 -1.85
CA GLN A 124 -17.56 10.65 -1.96
C GLN A 124 -17.10 11.43 -3.22
N TYR A 125 -15.97 11.05 -3.82
CA TYR A 125 -15.44 11.64 -5.05
C TYR A 125 -15.60 10.73 -6.27
N ALA A 126 -15.78 9.42 -6.04
CA ALA A 126 -15.77 8.43 -7.09
C ALA A 126 -16.95 8.60 -8.06
N LYS A 127 -18.16 8.86 -7.55
CA LYS A 127 -19.35 9.12 -8.38
C LYS A 127 -19.12 10.23 -9.40
N LEU A 128 -18.50 11.34 -8.98
CA LEU A 128 -18.25 12.50 -9.83
C LEU A 128 -17.31 12.15 -11.00
N GLU A 129 -16.20 11.47 -10.72
CA GLU A 129 -15.22 11.13 -11.76
C GLU A 129 -15.70 10.01 -12.69
N VAL A 130 -16.45 9.04 -12.17
CA VAL A 130 -17.09 8.00 -13.01
C VAL A 130 -18.13 8.62 -13.94
N THR A 131 -18.95 9.55 -13.44
CA THR A 131 -19.93 10.26 -14.27
C THR A 131 -19.26 10.98 -15.43
N LYS A 132 -18.17 11.72 -15.17
CA LYS A 132 -17.37 12.38 -16.22
C LYS A 132 -16.84 11.38 -17.24
N ALA A 133 -16.33 10.24 -16.79
CA ALA A 133 -15.81 9.21 -17.69
C ALA A 133 -16.89 8.64 -18.62
N ILE A 134 -18.08 8.35 -18.08
CA ILE A 134 -19.24 7.90 -18.86
C ILE A 134 -19.67 8.98 -19.88
N GLU A 135 -19.74 10.25 -19.46
CA GLU A 135 -20.11 11.36 -20.34
C GLU A 135 -19.10 11.60 -21.48
N ARG A 136 -17.85 11.18 -21.29
CA ARG A 136 -16.79 11.19 -22.31
C ARG A 136 -16.72 9.89 -23.13
N GLY A 137 -17.65 8.95 -22.94
CA GLY A 137 -17.75 7.71 -23.72
C GLY A 137 -16.74 6.64 -23.32
N LEU A 138 -16.17 6.72 -22.11
CA LEU A 138 -15.29 5.68 -21.58
C LEU A 138 -16.12 4.60 -20.86
N HIS A 139 -15.74 3.35 -21.04
CA HIS A 139 -16.13 2.29 -20.10
C HIS A 139 -15.51 2.58 -18.73
N THR A 140 -16.17 2.15 -17.66
CA THR A 140 -15.69 2.42 -16.31
C THR A 140 -15.53 1.14 -15.51
N PHE A 141 -14.42 1.05 -14.79
CA PHE A 141 -14.21 0.05 -13.75
C PHE A 141 -14.05 0.78 -12.41
N LEU A 142 -15.06 0.65 -11.56
CA LEU A 142 -15.11 1.32 -10.27
C LEU A 142 -14.65 0.37 -9.16
N PHE A 143 -13.44 0.60 -8.64
CA PHE A 143 -12.89 -0.15 -7.49
C PHE A 143 -13.23 0.50 -6.13
N SER A 144 -13.79 1.72 -6.18
CA SER A 144 -14.02 2.53 -4.99
C SER A 144 -15.18 2.00 -4.14
N ASP A 145 -15.02 2.04 -2.81
CA ASP A 145 -16.05 1.67 -1.84
C ASP A 145 -16.72 2.93 -1.24
N ASN A 146 -17.81 2.74 -0.48
CA ASN A 146 -18.64 3.81 0.12
C ASN A 146 -19.42 4.65 -0.89
N LEU A 147 -19.96 4.00 -1.93
CA LEU A 147 -21.07 4.55 -2.71
C LEU A 147 -22.37 3.93 -2.22
N THR A 148 -23.45 4.71 -2.27
CA THR A 148 -24.77 4.12 -1.98
C THR A 148 -25.25 3.26 -3.16
N VAL A 149 -26.18 2.35 -2.90
CA VAL A 149 -26.78 1.52 -3.94
C VAL A 149 -27.48 2.39 -4.99
N GLU A 150 -28.11 3.48 -4.56
CA GLU A 150 -28.78 4.44 -5.45
C GLU A 150 -27.77 5.14 -6.37
N GLU A 151 -26.59 5.50 -5.87
CA GLU A 151 -25.51 6.07 -6.68
C GLU A 151 -24.98 5.07 -7.70
N GLU A 152 -24.82 3.81 -7.32
CA GLU A 152 -24.40 2.74 -8.24
C GLU A 152 -25.44 2.51 -9.34
N ILE A 153 -26.73 2.44 -8.98
CA ILE A 153 -27.84 2.32 -9.94
C ILE A 153 -27.80 3.49 -10.92
N GLU A 154 -27.72 4.73 -10.42
CA GLU A 154 -27.66 5.93 -11.25
C GLU A 154 -26.50 5.87 -12.26
N LEU A 155 -25.30 5.48 -11.81
CA LEU A 155 -24.13 5.35 -12.68
C LEU A 155 -24.31 4.28 -13.76
N LYS A 156 -24.89 3.13 -13.40
CA LYS A 156 -25.14 2.02 -14.35
C LYS A 156 -26.21 2.38 -15.37
N GLU A 157 -27.28 3.04 -14.94
CA GLU A 157 -28.34 3.52 -15.83
C GLU A 157 -27.78 4.54 -16.84
N ARG A 158 -27.01 5.54 -16.36
CA ARG A 158 -26.31 6.50 -17.24
C ARG A 158 -25.36 5.81 -18.23
N ALA A 159 -24.62 4.80 -17.78
CA ALA A 159 -23.71 4.04 -18.63
C ALA A 159 -24.44 3.19 -19.68
N ARG A 160 -25.69 2.80 -19.44
CA ARG A 160 -26.52 2.04 -20.40
C ARG A 160 -27.12 2.93 -21.49
N GLU A 161 -27.40 4.19 -21.17
CA GLU A 161 -27.94 5.17 -22.12
C GLU A 161 -26.90 5.73 -23.11
N ARG A 162 -25.62 5.54 -22.81
CA ARG A 162 -24.46 6.00 -23.58
C ARG A 162 -23.84 4.86 -24.39
#